data_AF-A0A329VSC5-F1
#
_entry.id   AF-A0A329VSC5-F1
#
_cell.length_a   1.000
_cell.length_b   1.000
_cell.length_c   1.000
_cell.angle_alpha   90.00
_cell.angle_beta   90.00
_cell.angle_gamma   90.00
#
_symmetry.space_group_name_H-M   'P 1'
#
loop_
_entity.id
_entity.type
_entity.pdbx_description
1 polymer ?
#
loop_
_entity_poly.entity_id
_entity_poly.type
_entity_poly.pdbx_seq_one_letter_code
_entity_poly.pdbx_strand_id
1 'polypeptide(L)'
;MNELTNLHTAPLTVTDASGKRVTIAVGHSILVDGDFVDHLFHQAGMMRVETLDIPDTDDKDIGALREEYETLIGKKAPSAAKAAALRKAIAEKREEIDQASRSENAENPSI
;
A
#
# COMPACT_ATOMS: atom_id res chain seq x y z
N MET A 1 7.07 -1.96 3.98
CA MET A 1 8.42 -1.61 4.46
C MET A 1 8.27 -0.61 5.61
N ASN A 2 9.14 -0.65 6.61
CA ASN A 2 9.08 0.25 7.77
C ASN A 2 10.40 1.03 7.91
N GLU A 3 10.32 2.31 8.28
CA GLU A 3 11.48 3.07 8.74
C GLU A 3 11.65 2.87 10.24
N LEU A 4 12.83 2.37 10.62
CA LEU A 4 13.19 2.09 12.00
C LEU A 4 14.20 3.12 12.47
N THR A 5 13.83 3.95 13.44
CA THR A 5 14.71 4.94 14.06
C THR A 5 15.18 4.44 15.42
N ASN A 6 16.49 4.37 15.62
CA ASN A 6 17.09 3.97 16.89
C ASN A 6 17.09 5.15 17.89
N LEU A 7 16.27 5.04 18.94
CA LEU A 7 16.18 6.01 20.04
C LEU A 7 16.99 5.57 21.27
N HIS A 8 17.61 4.39 21.23
CA HIS A 8 18.41 3.84 22.30
C HIS A 8 19.84 4.42 22.31
N THR A 9 20.55 4.25 23.43
CA THR A 9 21.94 4.71 23.61
C THR A 9 22.99 3.73 23.04
N ALA A 10 22.56 2.61 22.49
CA ALA A 10 23.40 1.56 21.91
C ALA A 10 22.86 1.11 20.54
N PRO A 11 23.71 0.53 19.67
CA PRO A 11 23.27 0.00 18.40
C PRO A 11 22.19 -1.07 18.58
N LEU A 12 21.12 -0.99 17.79
CA LEU A 12 20.06 -1.99 17.77
C LEU A 12 20.28 -2.93 16.59
N THR A 13 20.11 -4.22 16.81
CA THR A 13 20.13 -5.21 15.72
C THR A 13 18.74 -5.83 15.62
N VAL A 14 18.16 -5.76 14.42
CA VAL A 14 16.86 -6.34 14.08
C VAL A 14 17.03 -7.33 12.95
N THR A 15 16.05 -8.21 12.76
CA THR A 15 16.01 -9.15 11.64
C THR A 15 14.89 -8.72 10.70
N ASP A 16 15.18 -8.59 9.41
CA ASP A 16 14.18 -8.27 8.41
C ASP A 16 13.33 -9.50 8.01
N ALA A 17 12.29 -9.28 7.20
CA ALA A 17 11.41 -10.34 6.71
C ALA A 17 12.13 -11.45 5.92
N SER A 18 13.30 -11.18 5.34
CA SER A 18 14.12 -12.18 4.63
C SER A 18 15.03 -12.99 5.57
N GLY A 19 15.04 -12.68 6.86
CA GLY A 19 15.93 -13.29 7.85
C GLY A 19 17.31 -12.63 7.92
N LYS A 20 17.54 -11.52 7.22
CA LYS A 20 18.81 -10.79 7.27
C LYS A 20 18.87 -9.90 8.51
N ARG A 21 20.02 -9.93 9.18
CA ARG A 21 20.29 -9.05 10.33
C ARG A 21 20.70 -7.66 9.86
N VAL A 22 20.05 -6.64 10.41
CA VAL A 22 20.30 -5.23 10.13
C VAL A 22 20.64 -4.54 11.44
N THR A 23 21.75 -3.80 11.46
CA THR A 23 22.18 -3.03 12.63
C THR A 23 21.94 -1.54 12.39
N ILE A 24 21.25 -0.91 13.33
CA ILE A 24 20.90 0.51 13.32
C ILE A 24 21.79 1.24 14.33
N ALA A 25 22.64 2.14 13.85
CA ALA A 25 23.47 2.98 14.70
C ALA A 25 22.60 3.92 15.58
N VAL A 26 23.16 4.38 16.70
CA VAL A 26 22.46 5.26 17.65
C VAL A 26 22.03 6.56 16.95
N GLY A 27 20.76 6.94 17.06
CA GLY A 27 20.22 8.15 16.44
C GLY A 27 20.06 8.10 14.92
N HIS A 28 20.29 6.94 14.29
CA HIS A 28 20.08 6.74 12.86
C HIS A 28 18.77 6.02 12.56
N SER A 29 18.30 6.23 11.33
CA SER A 29 17.12 5.57 10.77
C SER A 29 17.50 4.72 9.56
N ILE A 30 16.80 3.61 9.37
CA ILE A 30 16.98 2.73 8.20
C ILE A 30 15.64 2.11 7.78
N LEU A 31 15.49 1.91 6.47
CA LEU A 31 14.38 1.15 5.89
C LEU A 31 14.63 -0.34 6.05
N VAL A 32 13.69 -1.02 6.71
CA VAL A 32 13.74 -2.46 6.95
C VAL A 32 12.40 -3.07 6.55
N ASP A 33 12.46 -4.19 5.84
CA ASP A 33 11.26 -4.93 5.48
C ASP A 33 10.82 -5.87 6.62
N GLY A 34 9.50 -6.01 6.81
CA GLY A 34 8.91 -6.76 7.91
C GLY A 34 8.04 -5.91 8.83
N ASP A 35 7.27 -6.58 9.69
CA ASP A 35 6.42 -5.94 10.70
C ASP A 35 7.18 -5.79 12.02
N PHE A 36 7.22 -4.56 12.54
CA PHE A 36 7.94 -4.21 13.76
C PHE A 36 7.03 -3.60 14.84
N VAL A 37 5.70 -3.60 14.63
CA VAL A 37 4.74 -3.03 15.58
C VAL A 37 4.78 -3.78 16.92
N ASP A 38 4.99 -5.10 16.90
CA ASP A 38 5.13 -5.91 18.12
C ASP A 38 6.61 -6.17 18.52
N HIS A 39 7.56 -5.44 17.94
CA HIS A 39 8.98 -5.66 18.22
C HIS A 39 9.35 -5.19 19.64
N LEU A 40 10.17 -5.97 20.37
CA LEU A 40 10.57 -5.68 21.75
C LEU A 40 11.11 -4.25 21.94
N PHE A 41 12.01 -3.81 21.05
CA PHE A 41 12.56 -2.45 21.11
C PHE A 41 11.52 -1.36 20.82
N HIS A 42 10.49 -1.65 20.03
CA HIS A 42 9.39 -0.70 19.81
C HIS A 42 8.51 -0.59 21.05
N GLN A 43 8.10 -1.73 21.63
CA GLN A 43 7.31 -1.77 22.86
C GLN A 43 8.02 -1.14 24.05
N ALA A 44 9.35 -1.25 24.12
CA ALA A 44 10.18 -0.62 25.14
C ALA A 44 10.43 0.89 24.90
N GLY A 45 9.89 1.49 23.83
CA GLY A 45 10.12 2.89 23.47
C GLY A 45 11.55 3.21 23.00
N MET A 46 12.33 2.18 22.68
CA MET A 46 13.74 2.28 22.26
C MET A 46 13.90 2.41 20.74
N MET A 47 12.84 2.11 19.99
CA MET A 47 12.82 2.17 18.53
C MET A 47 11.50 2.76 18.08
N ARG A 48 11.55 3.83 17.28
CA ARG A 48 10.37 4.31 16.56
C ARG A 48 10.23 3.54 15.26
N VAL A 49 9.02 3.09 14.98
CA VAL A 49 8.62 2.42 13.74
C VAL A 49 7.69 3.37 13.01
N GLU A 50 8.07 3.79 11.81
CA GLU A 50 7.19 4.53 10.92
C GLU A 50 6.87 3.65 9.72
N THR A 51 5.58 3.31 9.55
CA THR A 51 5.12 2.60 8.38
C THR A 51 5.09 3.57 7.23
N LEU A 52 6.00 3.38 6.27
CA LEU A 52 5.84 4.03 4.99
C LEU A 52 4.73 3.30 4.26
N ASP A 53 3.61 3.99 4.09
CA ASP A 53 2.69 3.73 2.99
C ASP A 53 3.45 4.00 1.69
N ILE A 54 4.30 3.06 1.32
CA ILE A 54 4.74 2.94 -0.06
C ILE A 54 3.50 2.38 -0.75
N PRO A 55 2.79 3.16 -1.59
CA PRO A 55 1.69 2.61 -2.36
C PRO A 55 2.26 1.42 -3.12
N ASP A 56 1.69 0.25 -2.86
CA ASP A 56 2.15 -1.05 -3.31
C ASP A 56 2.34 -1.06 -4.83
N THR A 57 3.53 -0.70 -5.32
CA THR A 57 3.83 -0.64 -6.76
C THR A 57 4.27 -2.01 -7.22
N ASP A 58 3.41 -2.63 -8.05
CA ASP A 58 3.75 -3.44 -9.23
C ASP A 58 4.68 -4.66 -8.99
N ASP A 59 4.22 -5.91 -8.98
CA ASP A 59 3.78 -6.64 -10.18
C ASP A 59 2.84 -7.83 -9.87
N LYS A 60 2.65 -8.18 -8.59
CA LYS A 60 2.02 -9.46 -8.20
C LYS A 60 0.51 -9.54 -8.46
N ASP A 61 -0.17 -8.40 -8.61
CA ASP A 61 -1.63 -8.36 -8.78
C ASP A 61 -2.10 -7.73 -10.09
N ILE A 62 -1.25 -7.67 -11.14
CA ILE A 62 -1.71 -7.27 -12.49
C ILE A 62 -2.84 -8.19 -12.97
N GLY A 63 -2.82 -9.48 -12.62
CA GLY A 63 -3.88 -10.42 -12.96
C GLY A 63 -5.23 -10.00 -12.38
N ALA A 64 -5.27 -9.73 -11.07
CA ALA A 64 -6.47 -9.27 -10.38
C ALA A 64 -6.96 -7.92 -10.92
N LEU A 65 -6.05 -6.98 -11.21
CA LEU A 65 -6.40 -5.69 -11.82
C LEU A 65 -6.96 -5.84 -13.23
N ARG A 66 -6.51 -6.83 -14.02
CA ARG A 66 -7.08 -7.10 -15.33
C ARG A 66 -8.49 -7.67 -15.23
N GLU A 67 -8.72 -8.58 -14.29
CA GLU A 67 -10.05 -9.16 -14.03
C GLU A 67 -11.04 -8.10 -13.53
N GLU A 68 -10.61 -7.23 -12.63
CA GLU A 68 -11.43 -6.12 -12.14
C GLU A 68 -11.72 -5.09 -13.24
N TYR A 69 -10.72 -4.74 -14.06
CA TYR A 69 -10.91 -3.90 -15.23
C TYR A 69 -11.93 -4.51 -16.20
N GLU A 70 -11.82 -5.81 -16.49
CA GLU A 70 -12.76 -6.55 -17.35
C GLU A 70 -14.18 -6.55 -16.79
N THR A 71 -14.32 -6.69 -15.48
CA THR A 71 -15.62 -6.70 -14.79
C THR A 71 -16.29 -5.32 -14.84
N LEU A 72 -15.54 -4.25 -14.58
CA LEU A 72 -16.09 -2.88 -14.50
C LEU A 72 -16.29 -2.22 -15.87
N ILE A 73 -15.39 -2.48 -16.81
CA ILE A 73 -15.38 -1.82 -18.13
C ILE A 73 -16.01 -2.73 -19.20
N GLY A 74 -16.16 -4.02 -18.93
CA GLY A 74 -16.70 -5.00 -19.88
C GLY A 74 -15.77 -5.28 -21.07
N LYS A 75 -14.52 -4.82 -21.01
CA LYS A 75 -13.51 -4.96 -22.06
C LYS A 75 -12.22 -5.51 -21.49
N LYS A 76 -11.55 -6.34 -22.29
CA LYS A 76 -10.22 -6.87 -21.93
C LYS A 76 -9.23 -5.75 -21.69
N ALA A 77 -8.56 -5.83 -20.55
CA ALA A 77 -7.47 -4.94 -20.21
C ALA A 77 -6.34 -5.06 -21.26
N PRO A 78 -5.74 -3.95 -21.73
CA PRO A 78 -4.64 -4.02 -22.68
C PRO A 78 -3.48 -4.84 -22.09
N SER A 79 -2.98 -5.83 -22.84
CA SER A 79 -1.90 -6.72 -22.37
C SER A 79 -0.58 -5.99 -22.08
N ALA A 80 -0.39 -4.81 -22.68
CA ALA A 80 0.76 -3.93 -22.45
C ALA A 80 0.52 -2.87 -21.34
N ALA A 81 -0.69 -2.79 -20.77
CA ALA A 81 -0.97 -1.85 -19.68
C ALA A 81 -0.27 -2.30 -18.39
N LYS A 82 0.44 -1.36 -17.76
CA LYS A 82 1.05 -1.54 -16.44
C LYS A 82 -0.01 -1.45 -15.34
N ALA A 83 0.24 -2.02 -14.17
CA ALA A 83 -0.75 -2.04 -13.09
C ALA A 83 -1.15 -0.62 -12.66
N ALA A 84 -0.22 0.33 -12.62
CA ALA A 84 -0.53 1.75 -12.41
C ALA A 84 -1.60 2.31 -13.38
N ALA A 85 -1.52 1.96 -14.67
CA ALA A 85 -2.50 2.41 -15.67
C ALA A 85 -3.86 1.72 -15.50
N LEU A 86 -3.86 0.42 -15.15
CA LEU A 86 -5.09 -0.34 -14.88
C LEU A 86 -5.81 0.20 -13.64
N ARG A 87 -5.08 0.46 -12.56
CA ARG A 87 -5.63 1.05 -11.32
C ARG A 87 -6.30 2.39 -11.59
N LYS A 88 -5.63 3.26 -12.35
CA LYS A 88 -6.19 4.57 -12.70
C LYS A 88 -7.51 4.43 -13.46
N ALA A 89 -7.56 3.57 -14.47
CA ALA A 89 -8.78 3.36 -15.25
C ALA A 89 -9.92 2.73 -14.43
N ILE A 90 -9.60 1.81 -13.51
CA ILE A 90 -10.58 1.23 -12.58
C ILE A 90 -11.15 2.31 -11.64
N ALA A 91 -10.28 3.16 -11.07
CA ALA A 91 -10.70 4.23 -10.18
C ALA A 91 -11.61 5.25 -10.90
N GLU A 92 -11.23 5.67 -12.11
CA GLU A 92 -12.05 6.56 -12.94
C GLU A 92 -13.42 5.94 -13.24
N LYS A 93 -13.47 4.63 -13.57
CA LYS A 93 -14.75 3.97 -13.87
C LYS A 93 -15.65 3.83 -12.64
N ARG A 94 -15.07 3.56 -11.47
CA ARG A 94 -15.81 3.51 -10.21
C ARG A 94 -16.41 4.87 -9.88
N GLU A 95 -15.64 5.94 -10.06
CA GLU A 95 -16.11 7.31 -9.85
C GLU A 95 -17.23 7.69 -10.83
N GLU A 96 -17.14 7.29 -12.10
CA GLU A 96 -18.23 7.46 -13.08
C GLU A 96 -19.52 6.73 -12.65
N ILE A 97 -19.41 5.51 -12.13
CA ILE A 97 -20.56 4.72 -11.65
C ILE A 97 -21.19 5.39 -10.41
N ASP A 98 -20.37 5.87 -9.49
CA ASP A 98 -20.84 6.60 -8.30
C ASP A 98 -21.51 7.94 -8.68
N GLN A 99 -20.99 8.64 -9.69
CA GLN A 99 -21.61 9.86 -10.20
C GLN A 99 -22.91 9.57 -10.98
N ALA A 100 -22.95 8.51 -11.78
CA ALA A 100 -24.15 8.10 -12.52
C ALA A 100 -25.28 7.66 -11.57
N SER A 101 -24.96 6.87 -10.54
CA SER A 101 -25.92 6.47 -9.51
C SER A 101 -26.42 7.66 -8.67
N ARG A 102 -25.57 8.67 -8.45
CA ARG A 102 -25.99 9.92 -7.78
C ARG A 102 -26.88 10.80 -8.66
N SER A 103 -26.71 10.74 -9.99
CA SER A 103 -27.52 11.49 -10.96
C SER A 103 -28.89 10.84 -11.17
N GLU A 104 -28.95 9.50 -11.19
CA GLU A 104 -30.21 8.75 -11.33
C GLU A 104 -31.19 8.98 -10.17
N ASN A 105 -30.68 9.27 -8.97
CA ASN A 105 -31.50 9.56 -7.78
C ASN A 105 -32.01 11.01 -7.71
N ALA A 106 -31.56 11.91 -8.60
CA ALA A 106 -32.02 13.29 -8.68
C ALA A 106 -33.15 13.52 -9.71
N GLU A 107 -33.37 12.57 -10.62
CA GLU A 107 -34.37 12.69 -11.70
C GLU A 107 -35.71 12.01 -11.41
N ASN A 108 -35.90 11.42 -10.22
CA ASN A 108 -37.22 10.95 -9.79
C ASN A 108 -37.69 11.65 -8.50
N PRO A 109 -38.06 12.95 -8.54
CA PRO A 109 -39.01 13.47 -7.58
C PRO A 109 -40.34 12.77 -7.84
N SER A 110 -40.58 11.67 -7.12
CA SER A 110 -41.90 11.04 -7.07
C SER A 110 -42.96 12.11 -6.82
N ILE A 111 -43.95 12.10 -7.72
CA ILE A 111 -45.15 12.94 -7.81
C ILE A 111 -45.89 13.00 -6.47
#